data_AF-A0A402D2F8-F1
#
_entry.id   AF-A0A402D2F8-F1
#
_cell.length_a   1.000
_cell.length_b   1.000
_cell.length_c   1.000
_cell.angle_alpha   90.00
_cell.angle_beta   90.00
_cell.angle_gamma   90.00
#
_symmetry.space_group_name_H-M   'P 1'
#
loop_
_entity.id
_entity.type
_entity.pdbx_description
1 polymer ?
#
loop_
_entity_poly.entity_id
_entity_poly.type
_entity_poly.pdbx_seq_one_letter_code
_entity_poly.pdbx_strand_id
1 'polypeptide(L)'
;MELRAILTPPLFYEDQARRLIGLADEIIAHLSAGRNPDKLIETFNELSAGSYGERDFHGVAEGEGVREFIREVLTPGAPWVMDISREEYLEIIRRIASADYDDAQTLYWLDLLNRNLSHPAISDVIFREGNTTEEALDKMQTHKPIAL
;
A
#
# COMPACT_ATOMS: atom_id res chain seq x y z
N MET A 1 3.35 -14.69 16.07
CA MET A 1 2.26 -14.20 16.96
C MET A 1 1.10 -13.74 16.08
N GLU A 2 -0.13 -13.71 16.58
CA GLU A 2 -1.24 -13.08 15.82
C GLU A 2 -1.33 -11.58 16.08
N LEU A 3 -1.40 -10.80 15.01
CA LEU A 3 -1.57 -9.35 15.06
C LEU A 3 -3.01 -8.98 15.40
N ARG A 4 -3.20 -7.88 16.14
CA ARG A 4 -4.52 -7.28 16.32
C ARG A 4 -5.15 -6.94 14.97
N ALA A 5 -6.47 -7.02 14.87
CA ALA A 5 -7.20 -6.74 13.63
C ALA A 5 -6.95 -5.33 13.05
N ILE A 6 -6.59 -4.36 13.90
CA ILE A 6 -6.23 -3.00 13.46
C ILE A 6 -4.87 -2.94 12.75
N LEU A 7 -3.98 -3.91 13.01
CA LEU A 7 -2.64 -4.03 12.41
C LEU A 7 -2.61 -5.00 11.22
N THR A 8 -3.73 -5.62 10.90
CA THR A 8 -3.87 -6.49 9.74
C THR A 8 -4.47 -5.71 8.57
N PRO A 9 -3.92 -5.85 7.35
CA PRO A 9 -4.52 -5.27 6.16
C PRO A 9 -5.97 -5.76 6.05
N PRO A 10 -6.92 -4.89 5.67
CA PRO A 10 -8.26 -5.37 5.36
C PRO A 10 -8.16 -6.40 4.22
N LEU A 11 -8.87 -7.52 4.36
CA LEU A 11 -8.95 -8.52 3.31
C LEU A 11 -9.68 -7.90 2.12
N PHE A 12 -8.92 -7.53 1.08
CA PHE A 12 -9.52 -7.11 -0.17
C PHE A 12 -10.16 -8.31 -0.84
N TYR A 13 -11.43 -8.18 -1.18
CA TYR A 13 -12.11 -9.18 -1.99
C TYR A 13 -11.46 -9.16 -3.37
N GLU A 14 -10.86 -10.28 -3.79
CA GLU A 14 -10.27 -10.43 -5.15
C GLU A 14 -11.23 -9.97 -6.25
N ASP A 15 -12.53 -10.11 -6.01
CA ASP A 15 -13.60 -9.66 -6.90
C ASP A 15 -13.68 -8.14 -7.05
N GLN A 16 -13.45 -7.37 -5.97
CA GLN A 16 -13.44 -5.91 -6.02
C GLN A 16 -12.20 -5.41 -6.77
N ALA A 17 -11.02 -5.99 -6.51
CA ALA A 17 -9.80 -5.70 -7.23
C ALA A 17 -9.95 -5.98 -8.73
N ARG A 18 -10.48 -7.17 -9.08
CA ARG A 18 -10.73 -7.53 -10.49
C ARG A 18 -11.67 -6.54 -11.18
N ARG A 19 -12.70 -6.08 -10.48
CA ARG A 19 -13.69 -5.14 -11.02
C ARG A 19 -13.09 -3.74 -11.22
N LEU A 20 -12.28 -3.26 -10.27
CA LEU A 20 -11.58 -1.99 -10.40
C LEU A 20 -10.52 -2.02 -11.52
N ILE A 21 -9.81 -3.14 -11.69
CA ILE A 21 -8.85 -3.32 -12.80
C ILE A 21 -9.58 -3.17 -14.13
N GLY A 22 -10.69 -3.89 -14.32
CA GLY A 22 -11.46 -3.82 -15.56
C GLY A 22 -12.00 -2.41 -15.86
N LEU A 23 -12.46 -1.70 -14.82
CA LEU A 23 -12.92 -0.31 -14.97
C LEU A 23 -11.78 0.63 -15.36
N ALA A 24 -10.61 0.51 -14.74
CA ALA A 24 -9.44 1.32 -15.07
C ALA A 24 -8.94 1.08 -16.51
N ASP A 25 -8.88 -0.18 -16.95
CA ASP A 25 -8.53 -0.53 -18.33
C ASP A 25 -9.53 0.10 -19.33
N GLU A 26 -10.84 0.05 -19.02
CA GLU A 26 -11.88 0.63 -19.87
C GLU A 26 -11.80 2.16 -19.92
N ILE A 27 -11.51 2.82 -18.80
CA ILE A 27 -11.27 4.27 -18.73
C ILE A 27 -10.07 4.66 -19.60
N ILE A 28 -8.95 3.96 -19.47
CA ILE A 28 -7.73 4.22 -20.26
C ILE A 28 -8.00 4.02 -21.76
N ALA A 29 -8.75 2.98 -22.13
CA ALA A 29 -9.16 2.75 -23.51
C ALA A 29 -10.10 3.85 -24.04
N HIS A 30 -10.99 4.40 -23.21
CA HIS A 30 -11.83 5.54 -23.57
C HIS A 30 -11.00 6.80 -23.81
N LEU A 31 -10.12 7.14 -22.88
CA LEU A 31 -9.20 8.28 -22.97
C LEU A 31 -8.34 8.20 -24.24
N SER A 32 -7.73 7.03 -24.50
CA SER A 32 -6.90 6.79 -25.69
C SER A 32 -7.68 6.94 -27.01
N ALA A 33 -8.97 6.62 -26.99
CA ALA A 33 -9.85 6.76 -28.16
C ALA A 33 -10.49 8.16 -28.29
N GLY A 34 -10.19 9.10 -27.39
CA GLY A 34 -10.82 10.43 -27.34
C GLY A 34 -12.31 10.38 -27.00
N ARG A 35 -12.76 9.32 -26.32
CA ARG A 35 -14.14 9.16 -25.84
C ARG A 35 -14.26 9.66 -24.41
N ASN A 36 -15.41 10.22 -24.06
CA ASN A 36 -15.71 10.65 -22.71
C ASN A 36 -15.77 9.42 -21.75
N PRO A 37 -14.97 9.41 -20.66
CA PRO A 37 -14.96 8.34 -19.66
C PRO A 37 -15.75 8.65 -18.37
N ASP A 38 -16.45 9.79 -18.27
CA ASP A 38 -17.00 10.35 -17.01
C ASP A 38 -17.80 9.31 -16.21
N LYS A 39 -18.70 8.56 -16.86
CA LYS A 39 -19.51 7.53 -16.21
C LYS A 39 -18.70 6.36 -15.65
N LEU A 40 -17.62 6.00 -16.34
CA LEU A 40 -16.72 4.94 -15.88
C LEU A 40 -15.92 5.42 -14.67
N ILE A 41 -15.46 6.68 -14.69
CA ILE A 41 -14.78 7.32 -13.56
C ILE A 41 -15.72 7.47 -12.36
N GLU A 42 -16.97 7.86 -12.56
CA GLU A 42 -18.00 7.89 -11.50
C GLU A 42 -18.18 6.50 -10.87
N THR A 43 -18.34 5.47 -11.70
CA THR A 43 -18.48 4.08 -11.23
C THR A 43 -17.23 3.60 -10.47
N PHE A 44 -16.05 3.98 -10.94
CA PHE A 44 -14.78 3.68 -10.27
C PHE A 44 -14.73 4.32 -8.89
N ASN A 45 -15.03 5.62 -8.80
CA ASN A 45 -15.02 6.39 -7.56
C ASN A 45 -16.04 5.87 -6.54
N GLU A 46 -17.22 5.43 -6.98
CA GLU A 46 -18.21 4.78 -6.12
C GLU A 46 -17.67 3.45 -5.54
N LEU A 47 -17.02 2.64 -6.36
CA LEU A 47 -16.52 1.32 -5.96
C LEU A 47 -15.26 1.40 -5.10
N SER A 48 -14.43 2.43 -5.30
CA SER A 48 -13.22 2.66 -4.52
C SER A 48 -13.42 3.60 -3.32
N ALA A 49 -14.61 4.20 -3.16
CA ALA A 49 -14.87 5.31 -2.25
C ALA A 49 -13.84 6.46 -2.40
N GLY A 50 -13.39 6.73 -3.63
CA GLY A 50 -12.32 7.67 -3.96
C GLY A 50 -12.80 8.90 -4.73
N SER A 51 -11.85 9.74 -5.16
CA SER A 51 -12.11 10.95 -5.95
C SER A 51 -11.05 11.12 -7.04
N TYR A 52 -11.02 10.16 -7.97
CA TYR A 52 -10.11 10.12 -9.11
C TYR A 52 -10.71 10.83 -10.34
N GLY A 53 -9.85 11.35 -11.22
CA GLY A 53 -10.22 11.98 -12.48
C GLY A 53 -9.32 11.54 -13.64
N GLU A 54 -9.57 12.05 -14.85
CA GLU A 54 -8.89 11.62 -16.09
C GLU A 54 -7.35 11.65 -16.00
N ARG A 55 -6.79 12.64 -15.30
CA ARG A 55 -5.32 12.78 -15.14
C ARG A 55 -4.70 11.62 -14.40
N ASP A 56 -5.40 11.06 -13.41
CA ASP A 56 -4.89 9.92 -12.64
C ASP A 56 -4.73 8.71 -13.56
N PHE A 57 -5.74 8.43 -14.39
CA PHE A 57 -5.71 7.32 -15.34
C PHE A 57 -4.72 7.54 -16.50
N HIS A 58 -4.47 8.78 -16.92
CA HIS A 58 -3.39 9.10 -17.84
C HIS A 58 -2.02 8.73 -17.26
N GLY A 59 -1.77 9.08 -15.99
CA GLY A 59 -0.52 8.70 -15.31
C GLY A 59 -0.34 7.19 -15.21
N VAL A 60 -1.43 6.44 -15.00
CA VAL A 60 -1.42 4.97 -14.96
C VAL A 60 -1.08 4.35 -16.32
N ALA A 61 -1.62 4.89 -17.41
CA ALA A 61 -1.36 4.41 -18.77
C ALA A 61 0.11 4.59 -19.20
N GLU A 62 0.78 5.61 -18.65
CA GLU A 62 2.17 5.97 -18.98
C GLU A 62 3.21 5.40 -17.98
N GLY A 63 2.76 4.80 -16.87
CA GLY A 63 3.59 4.48 -15.70
C GLY A 63 3.50 3.04 -15.20
N GLU A 64 3.37 2.88 -13.86
CA GLU A 64 3.54 1.62 -13.11
C GLU A 64 2.51 0.51 -13.43
N GLY A 65 1.47 0.83 -14.20
CA GLY A 65 0.46 -0.11 -14.70
C GLY A 65 -0.78 -0.22 -13.80
N VAL A 66 -1.91 -0.58 -14.42
CA VAL A 66 -3.25 -0.58 -13.80
C VAL A 66 -3.32 -1.40 -12.52
N ARG A 67 -2.64 -2.56 -12.48
CA ARG A 67 -2.68 -3.46 -11.32
C ARG A 67 -2.07 -2.82 -10.08
N GLU A 68 -1.00 -2.04 -10.25
CA GLU A 68 -0.32 -1.33 -9.17
C GLU A 68 -1.20 -0.19 -8.65
N PHE A 69 -1.76 0.59 -9.56
CA PHE A 69 -2.72 1.64 -9.21
C PHE A 69 -3.92 1.11 -8.41
N ILE A 70 -4.53 -0.01 -8.82
CA ILE A 70 -5.66 -0.60 -8.08
C ILE A 70 -5.22 -1.12 -6.70
N ARG A 71 -3.98 -1.60 -6.57
CA ARG A 71 -3.40 -2.00 -5.29
C ARG A 71 -3.38 -0.82 -4.33
N GLU A 72 -2.90 0.34 -4.77
CA GLU A 72 -2.88 1.55 -3.96
C GLU A 72 -4.28 2.06 -3.64
N VAL A 73 -5.17 2.10 -4.64
CA VAL A 73 -6.58 2.53 -4.49
C VAL A 73 -7.30 1.69 -3.44
N LEU A 74 -7.06 0.39 -3.43
CA LEU A 74 -7.68 -0.51 -2.48
C LEU A 74 -7.00 -0.50 -1.13
N THR A 75 -5.70 -0.24 -1.04
CA THR A 75 -5.00 -0.20 0.24
C THR A 75 -5.33 1.09 0.97
N PRO A 76 -6.24 1.10 1.99
CA PRO A 76 -6.37 2.29 2.79
C PRO A 76 -5.01 2.53 3.45
N GLY A 77 -4.54 3.77 3.42
CA GLY A 77 -3.36 4.15 4.19
C GLY A 77 -3.50 3.63 5.61
N ALA A 78 -2.47 2.94 6.10
CA ALA A 78 -2.53 2.28 7.38
C ALA A 78 -2.92 3.30 8.46
N PRO A 79 -3.83 2.94 9.38
CA PRO A 79 -4.22 3.84 10.45
C PRO A 79 -2.98 4.19 11.28
N TRP A 80 -2.96 5.40 11.83
CA TRP A 80 -2.03 5.70 12.91
C TRP A 80 -2.50 4.93 14.16
N VAL A 81 -1.67 4.02 14.65
CA VAL A 81 -2.00 3.16 15.80
C VAL A 81 -0.98 3.46 16.88
N MET A 82 -1.44 4.10 17.96
CA MET A 82 -0.59 4.26 19.13
C MET A 82 -0.32 2.90 19.78
N ASP A 83 0.77 2.81 20.54
CA ASP A 83 1.05 1.66 21.42
C ASP A 83 1.11 0.29 20.71
N ILE A 84 1.75 0.26 19.54
CA ILE A 84 2.20 -0.99 18.92
C ILE A 84 3.32 -1.58 19.79
N SER A 85 3.15 -2.83 20.22
CA SER A 85 4.14 -3.52 21.05
C SER A 85 5.40 -3.89 20.25
N ARG A 86 6.51 -4.15 20.95
CA ARG A 86 7.74 -4.62 20.30
C ARG A 86 7.50 -5.91 19.54
N GLU A 87 6.76 -6.85 20.13
CA GLU A 87 6.42 -8.13 19.52
C GLU A 87 5.56 -7.94 18.27
N GLU A 88 4.63 -6.97 18.27
CA GLU A 88 3.80 -6.66 17.11
C GLU A 88 4.64 -6.10 15.97
N TYR A 89 5.59 -5.20 16.26
CA TYR A 89 6.54 -4.73 15.26
C TYR A 89 7.39 -5.86 14.68
N LEU A 90 7.93 -6.75 15.53
CA LEU A 90 8.71 -7.89 15.06
C LEU A 90 7.88 -8.81 14.17
N GLU A 91 6.63 -9.09 14.54
CA GLU A 91 5.75 -9.91 13.72
C GLU A 91 5.44 -9.23 12.37
N ILE A 92 5.21 -7.91 12.34
CA ILE A 92 5.02 -7.15 11.10
C ILE A 92 6.26 -7.26 10.20
N ILE A 93 7.45 -6.99 10.75
CA ILE A 93 8.71 -7.08 10.00
C ILE A 93 8.95 -8.50 9.48
N ARG A 94 8.66 -9.52 10.30
CA ARG A 94 8.76 -10.93 9.91
C ARG A 94 7.85 -11.26 8.73
N ARG A 95 6.60 -10.79 8.73
CA ARG A 95 5.63 -11.01 7.65
C ARG A 95 6.05 -10.32 6.35
N ILE A 96 6.60 -9.10 6.44
CA ILE A 96 7.18 -8.39 5.28
C ILE A 96 8.38 -9.18 4.72
N ALA A 97 9.29 -9.63 5.59
CA ALA A 97 10.53 -10.28 5.18
C ALA A 97 10.32 -11.70 4.61
N SER A 98 9.25 -12.41 4.99
CA SER A 98 9.02 -13.78 4.54
C SER A 98 8.48 -13.89 3.11
N ALA A 99 7.97 -12.79 2.53
CA ALA A 99 7.32 -12.77 1.21
C ALA A 99 6.17 -13.79 1.06
N ASP A 100 5.60 -14.26 2.17
CA ASP A 100 4.46 -15.21 2.17
C ASP A 100 3.12 -14.51 1.89
N TYR A 101 3.12 -13.18 1.91
CA TYR A 101 1.95 -12.34 1.78
C TYR A 101 1.99 -11.61 0.45
N ASP A 102 0.81 -11.23 -0.03
CA ASP A 102 0.77 -10.46 -1.24
C ASP A 102 1.39 -9.07 -1.05
N ASP A 103 1.71 -8.52 -2.21
CA ASP A 103 2.23 -7.20 -2.44
C ASP A 103 1.44 -6.08 -1.73
N ALA A 104 0.10 -6.19 -1.68
CA ALA A 104 -0.77 -5.19 -1.07
C ALA A 104 -0.68 -5.24 0.47
N GLN A 105 -0.68 -6.45 1.02
CA GLN A 105 -0.48 -6.69 2.45
C GLN A 105 0.89 -6.19 2.90
N THR A 106 1.91 -6.42 2.08
CA THR A 106 3.28 -5.96 2.32
C THR A 106 3.36 -4.44 2.33
N LEU A 107 2.76 -3.77 1.34
CA LEU A 107 2.67 -2.31 1.30
C LEU A 107 1.93 -1.72 2.51
N TYR A 108 0.80 -2.31 2.90
CA TYR A 108 0.05 -1.86 4.07
C TYR A 108 0.92 -1.86 5.33
N TRP A 109 1.67 -2.94 5.55
CA TRP A 109 2.56 -3.04 6.70
C TRP A 109 3.74 -2.07 6.61
N LEU A 110 4.30 -1.83 5.42
CA LEU A 110 5.33 -0.81 5.23
C LEU A 110 4.81 0.59 5.55
N ASP A 111 3.60 0.95 5.11
CA ASP A 111 2.97 2.23 5.45
C ASP A 111 2.72 2.36 6.96
N LEU A 112 2.29 1.27 7.61
CA LEU A 112 2.12 1.21 9.05
C LEU A 112 3.44 1.46 9.79
N LEU A 113 4.54 0.83 9.35
CA LEU A 113 5.85 1.08 9.93
C LEU A 113 6.31 2.53 9.67
N ASN A 114 6.13 3.07 8.45
CA ASN A 114 6.53 4.43 8.10
C ASN A 114 5.80 5.51 8.92
N ARG A 115 4.54 5.25 9.30
CA ARG A 115 3.75 6.18 10.12
C ARG A 115 4.11 6.15 11.61
N ASN A 116 4.63 5.03 12.09
CA ASN A 116 4.83 4.80 13.52
C ASN A 116 6.32 4.78 13.94
N LEU A 117 7.25 4.68 12.99
CA LEU A 117 8.69 4.69 13.23
C LEU A 117 9.33 5.88 12.50
N SER A 118 10.37 6.46 13.10
CA SER A 118 11.03 7.68 12.59
C SER A 118 12.07 7.42 11.49
N HIS A 119 12.23 6.18 11.03
CA HIS A 119 13.29 5.83 10.08
C HIS A 119 12.89 6.15 8.64
N PRO A 120 13.71 6.90 7.86
CA PRO A 120 13.32 7.36 6.53
C PRO A 120 13.36 6.28 5.44
N ALA A 121 14.04 5.16 5.69
CA ALA A 121 14.25 4.08 4.71
C ALA A 121 13.90 2.69 5.26
N ILE A 122 12.69 2.52 5.80
CA ILE A 122 12.25 1.26 6.43
C ILE A 122 12.36 0.07 5.48
N SER A 123 11.96 0.21 4.22
CA SER A 123 12.07 -0.85 3.20
C SER A 123 13.50 -1.35 3.03
N ASP A 124 14.47 -0.44 3.00
CA ASP A 124 15.87 -0.78 2.75
C ASP A 124 16.47 -1.56 3.93
N VAL A 125 16.12 -1.17 5.16
CA VAL A 125 16.54 -1.89 6.37
C VAL A 125 16.03 -3.33 6.39
N ILE A 126 14.82 -3.57 5.87
CA ILE A 126 14.21 -4.91 5.83
C ILE A 126 14.79 -5.74 4.68
N PHE A 127 14.81 -5.20 3.46
CA PHE A 127 15.06 -6.00 2.26
C PHE A 127 16.52 -6.02 1.79
N ARG A 128 17.31 -4.99 2.09
CA ARG A 128 18.65 -4.82 1.49
C ARG A 128 19.79 -5.10 2.44
N GLU A 129 19.60 -4.84 3.73
CA GLU A 129 20.69 -4.85 4.71
C GLU A 129 20.95 -6.24 5.34
N GLY A 130 20.12 -7.25 5.06
CA GLY A 130 20.31 -8.60 5.58
C GLY A 130 20.20 -8.70 7.11
N ASN A 131 19.50 -7.74 7.74
CA ASN A 131 19.28 -7.71 9.18
C ASN A 131 18.36 -8.84 9.63
N THR A 132 18.55 -9.32 10.86
CA THR A 132 17.48 -10.06 11.57
C THR A 132 16.30 -9.13 11.87
N THR A 133 15.13 -9.70 12.13
CA THR A 133 13.92 -8.96 12.48
C THR A 133 14.15 -8.00 13.65
N GLU A 134 14.88 -8.45 14.68
CA GLU A 134 15.24 -7.66 15.85
C GLU A 134 16.20 -6.52 15.53
N GLU A 135 17.26 -6.79 14.76
CA GLU A 135 18.22 -5.76 14.33
C GLU A 135 17.56 -4.69 13.45
N ALA A 136 16.64 -5.10 12.58
CA ALA A 136 15.87 -4.20 11.75
C ALA A 136 15.00 -3.26 12.61
N LEU A 137 14.28 -3.80 13.60
CA LEU A 137 13.46 -2.99 14.50
C LEU A 137 14.29 -2.02 15.34
N ASP A 138 15.39 -2.49 15.93
CA ASP A 138 16.25 -1.68 16.78
C ASP A 138 16.86 -0.52 15.96
N LYS A 139 17.27 -0.75 14.71
CA LYS A 139 17.71 0.30 13.78
C LYS A 139 16.61 1.33 13.48
N MET A 140 15.39 0.86 13.20
CA MET A 140 14.28 1.75 12.89
C MET A 140 13.88 2.64 14.07
N GLN A 141 13.98 2.13 15.31
CA GLN A 141 13.65 2.88 16.53
C GLN A 141 14.76 3.83 16.99
N THR A 142 16.02 3.49 16.73
CA THR A 142 17.18 4.29 17.15
C THR A 142 17.48 5.45 16.21
N HIS A 143 16.84 5.50 15.04
CA HIS A 143 17.00 6.60 14.10
C HIS A 143 16.50 7.91 14.68
N LYS A 144 17.44 8.81 14.95
CA LYS A 144 17.17 10.21 15.28
C LYS A 144 17.20 11.02 13.99
N PRO A 145 16.12 11.72 13.62
CA PRO A 145 16.15 12.61 12.48
C PRO A 145 17.28 13.62 12.66
N ILE A 146 18.07 13.84 11.61
CA ILE A 146 19.06 14.92 11.60
C ILE A 146 18.27 16.23 11.64
N ALA A 147 18.38 16.98 12.73
CA ALA A 147 17.83 18.33 12.79
C ALA A 147 18.61 19.19 11.77
N LEU A 148 17.92 19.60 10.70
CA LEU A 148 18.41 20.57 9.73
C LEU A 148 18.29 22.00 10.27
#